data_AF-C1B5S1-F1
#
_entry.id   AF-C1B5S1-F1
#
_cell.length_a   1.000
_cell.length_b   1.000
_cell.length_c   1.000
_cell.angle_alpha   90.00
_cell.angle_beta   90.00
_cell.angle_gamma   90.00
#
_symmetry.space_group_name_H-M   'P 1'
#
loop_
_entity.id
_entity.type
_entity.pdbx_description
1 polymer ?
#
loop_
_entity_poly.entity_id
_entity_poly.type
_entity_poly.pdbx_seq_one_letter_code
_entity_poly.pdbx_strand_id
1 'polypeptide(L)'
;MNFGVYTAVLHDRSLREALETIASLGLEGAEINAGGFLPTPHLPVKELLSGEVSPQDYLKVFDETGVAIAGLNCNGNPPDADPEVGVEDAEDLRNAIKVAGLLGVHRAHG
;
A
#
# COMPACT_ATOMS: atom_id res chain seq x y z
N MET A 1 17.79 -12.61 -3.73
CA MET A 1 17.43 -11.29 -4.26
C MET A 1 15.94 -11.35 -4.46
N ASN A 2 15.17 -10.57 -3.70
CA ASN A 2 13.71 -10.67 -3.71
C ASN A 2 13.18 -9.70 -4.75
N PHE A 3 12.42 -10.22 -5.71
CA PHE A 3 11.75 -9.41 -6.72
C PHE A 3 10.30 -9.20 -6.31
N GLY A 4 9.83 -7.98 -6.52
CA GLY A 4 8.45 -7.62 -6.26
C GLY A 4 7.86 -6.76 -7.35
N VAL A 5 6.54 -6.55 -7.26
CA VAL A 5 5.79 -5.73 -8.21
C VAL A 5 4.97 -4.68 -7.50
N TYR A 6 4.84 -3.53 -8.13
CA TYR A 6 3.92 -2.49 -7.68
C TYR A 6 2.49 -2.86 -8.06
N THR A 7 1.63 -2.98 -7.05
CA THR A 7 0.29 -3.57 -7.20
C THR A 7 -0.71 -2.69 -7.94
N ALA A 8 -0.38 -1.45 -8.29
CA ALA A 8 -1.24 -0.58 -9.09
C ALA A 8 -1.60 -1.18 -10.46
N VAL A 9 -0.73 -2.03 -11.04
CA VAL A 9 -1.03 -2.72 -12.31
C VAL A 9 -2.05 -3.85 -12.16
N LEU A 10 -2.44 -4.18 -10.92
CA LEU A 10 -3.44 -5.20 -10.57
C LEU A 10 -4.65 -4.59 -9.85
N HIS A 11 -4.92 -3.28 -10.05
CA HIS A 11 -6.00 -2.55 -9.38
C HIS A 11 -7.42 -3.08 -9.67
N ASP A 12 -7.57 -3.90 -10.70
CA ASP A 12 -8.81 -4.56 -11.10
C ASP A 12 -9.13 -5.83 -10.27
N ARG A 13 -8.25 -6.17 -9.32
CA ARG A 13 -8.32 -7.39 -8.50
C ARG A 13 -8.48 -7.04 -7.02
N SER A 14 -9.01 -7.98 -6.25
CA SER A 14 -8.88 -7.91 -4.80
C SER A 14 -7.42 -8.10 -4.37
N LEU A 15 -7.09 -7.65 -3.15
CA LEU A 15 -5.75 -7.86 -2.58
C LEU A 15 -5.31 -9.34 -2.62
N ARG A 16 -6.21 -10.28 -2.29
CA ARG A 16 -5.90 -11.71 -2.35
C ARG A 16 -5.55 -12.16 -3.76
N GLU A 17 -6.40 -11.85 -4.75
CA GLU A 17 -6.19 -12.25 -6.15
C GLU A 17 -4.92 -11.60 -6.74
N ALA A 18 -4.61 -10.37 -6.33
CA ALA A 18 -3.38 -9.69 -6.71
C ALA A 18 -2.16 -10.44 -6.16
N LEU A 19 -2.15 -10.79 -4.87
CA LEU A 19 -1.05 -11.53 -4.24
C LEU A 19 -0.90 -12.96 -4.79
N GLU A 20 -1.99 -13.67 -5.05
CA GLU A 20 -1.96 -14.99 -5.71
C GLU A 20 -1.36 -14.89 -7.12
N THR A 21 -1.70 -13.84 -7.86
CA THR A 21 -1.08 -13.56 -9.18
C THR A 21 0.42 -13.35 -9.04
N ILE A 22 0.86 -12.53 -8.07
CA ILE A 22 2.28 -12.27 -7.78
C ILE A 22 3.02 -13.56 -7.44
N ALA A 23 2.48 -14.36 -6.53
CA ALA A 23 3.05 -15.65 -6.15
C ALA A 23 3.16 -16.62 -7.34
N SER A 24 2.13 -16.66 -8.20
CA SER A 24 2.12 -17.52 -9.39
C SER A 24 3.23 -17.18 -10.41
N LEU A 25 3.69 -15.93 -10.40
CA LEU A 25 4.80 -15.45 -11.24
C LEU A 25 6.18 -15.71 -10.61
N GLY A 26 6.23 -16.35 -9.43
CA GLY A 26 7.47 -16.59 -8.68
C GLY A 26 8.06 -15.35 -8.03
N LEU A 27 7.25 -14.31 -7.82
CA LEU A 27 7.64 -13.09 -7.13
C LEU A 27 7.31 -13.19 -5.64
N GLU A 28 8.11 -12.54 -4.81
CA GLU A 28 8.05 -12.66 -3.34
C GLU A 28 7.67 -11.34 -2.66
N GLY A 29 7.56 -10.25 -3.41
CA GLY A 29 7.31 -8.91 -2.88
C GLY A 29 6.15 -8.18 -3.57
N ALA A 30 5.37 -7.44 -2.79
CA ALA A 30 4.36 -6.52 -3.28
C ALA A 30 4.64 -5.11 -2.74
N GLU A 31 4.79 -4.13 -3.63
CA GLU A 31 4.73 -2.72 -3.27
C GLU A 31 3.28 -2.25 -3.36
N ILE A 32 2.75 -1.73 -2.25
CA ILE A 32 1.31 -1.43 -2.11
C ILE A 32 1.10 0.08 -2.22
N ASN A 33 0.15 0.50 -3.05
CA ASN A 33 -0.21 1.91 -3.15
C ASN A 33 -0.97 2.37 -1.89
N ALA A 34 -0.58 3.53 -1.35
CA ALA A 34 -1.03 4.05 -0.07
C ALA A 34 -1.59 5.49 -0.13
N GLY A 35 -1.74 6.07 -1.34
CA GLY A 35 -2.36 7.38 -1.57
C GLY A 35 -1.65 8.16 -2.67
N GLY A 36 -2.03 9.42 -2.86
CA GLY A 36 -1.53 10.29 -3.93
C GLY A 36 -2.38 10.16 -5.19
N PHE A 37 -1.75 10.18 -6.37
CA PHE A 37 -2.50 10.18 -7.64
C PHE A 37 -3.32 8.92 -7.91
N LEU A 38 -3.06 7.82 -7.19
CA LEU A 38 -3.73 6.54 -7.39
C LEU A 38 -4.56 6.14 -6.15
N PRO A 39 -5.72 5.50 -6.36
CA PRO A 39 -6.50 4.95 -5.25
C PRO A 39 -5.77 3.81 -4.54
N THR A 40 -6.29 3.38 -3.39
CA THR A 40 -5.68 2.35 -2.54
C THR A 40 -6.51 1.06 -2.49
N PRO A 41 -6.79 0.37 -3.62
CA PRO A 41 -7.67 -0.81 -3.64
C PRO A 41 -7.15 -1.99 -2.81
N HIS A 42 -5.85 -2.00 -2.52
CA HIS A 42 -5.14 -3.05 -1.79
C HIS A 42 -4.72 -2.63 -0.38
N LEU A 43 -5.04 -1.40 0.04
CA LEU A 43 -4.69 -0.88 1.37
C LEU A 43 -5.87 -0.06 1.92
N PRO A 44 -6.60 -0.58 2.92
CA PRO A 44 -7.71 0.14 3.54
C PRO A 44 -7.16 1.18 4.54
N VAL A 45 -6.62 2.29 4.02
CA VAL A 45 -5.87 3.30 4.79
C VAL A 45 -6.73 3.89 5.91
N LYS A 46 -7.98 4.26 5.63
CA LYS A 46 -8.86 4.90 6.61
C LYS A 46 -9.27 3.95 7.71
N GLU A 47 -9.56 2.70 7.36
CA GLU A 47 -10.01 1.64 8.26
C GLU A 47 -8.87 1.15 9.17
N LEU A 48 -7.63 1.11 8.66
CA LEU A 48 -6.44 0.83 9.48
C LEU A 48 -6.17 1.95 10.48
N LEU A 49 -6.31 3.21 10.05
CA LEU A 49 -6.10 4.37 10.93
C LEU A 49 -7.21 4.56 11.96
N SER A 50 -8.46 4.18 11.63
CA SER A 50 -9.59 4.21 12.56
C SER A 50 -9.60 3.03 13.55
N GLY A 51 -8.89 1.95 13.21
CA GLY A 51 -8.90 0.69 13.96
C GLY A 51 -10.09 -0.21 13.63
N GLU A 52 -10.86 0.09 12.59
CA GLU A 52 -11.92 -0.78 12.07
C GLU A 52 -11.36 -2.08 11.48
N VAL A 53 -10.20 -2.01 10.83
CA VAL A 53 -9.41 -3.17 10.40
C VAL A 53 -8.16 -3.26 11.27
N SER A 54 -7.93 -4.43 11.88
CA SER A 54 -6.69 -4.64 12.62
C SER A 54 -5.51 -4.85 11.67
N PRO A 55 -4.30 -4.34 11.99
CA PRO A 55 -3.09 -4.65 11.22
C PRO A 55 -2.87 -6.15 11.03
N GLN A 56 -3.20 -6.95 12.04
CA GLN A 56 -3.04 -8.40 12.02
C GLN A 56 -3.96 -9.07 11.00
N ASP A 57 -5.23 -8.65 10.92
CA ASP A 57 -6.18 -9.17 9.94
C ASP A 57 -5.76 -8.80 8.52
N TYR A 58 -5.26 -7.58 8.32
CA TYR A 58 -4.72 -7.16 7.04
C TYR A 58 -3.48 -7.99 6.64
N LEU A 59 -2.53 -8.18 7.55
CA LEU A 59 -1.28 -8.91 7.26
C LEU A 59 -1.49 -10.40 6.99
N LYS A 60 -2.57 -11.00 7.53
CA LYS A 60 -2.86 -12.43 7.35
C LYS A 60 -2.93 -12.87 5.89
N VAL A 61 -3.42 -12.02 4.98
CA VAL A 61 -3.51 -12.37 3.54
C VAL A 61 -2.12 -12.48 2.89
N PHE A 62 -1.14 -11.72 3.37
CA PHE A 62 0.24 -11.80 2.92
C PHE A 62 0.89 -13.10 3.42
N ASP A 63 0.66 -13.45 4.70
CA ASP A 63 1.15 -14.71 5.28
C ASP A 63 0.60 -15.95 4.54
N GLU A 64 -0.68 -15.92 4.17
CA GLU A 64 -1.35 -17.04 3.47
C GLU A 64 -0.89 -17.21 2.02
N THR A 65 -0.40 -16.15 1.38
CA THR A 65 0.06 -16.16 -0.02
C THR A 65 1.57 -16.32 -0.14
N GLY A 66 2.31 -16.12 0.95
CA GLY A 66 3.77 -16.14 0.96
C GLY A 66 4.43 -14.92 0.31
N VAL A 67 3.66 -13.89 -0.03
CA VAL A 67 4.14 -12.64 -0.61
C VAL A 67 4.34 -11.63 0.51
N ALA A 68 5.53 -11.04 0.60
CA ALA A 68 5.84 -10.02 1.60
C ALA A 68 5.48 -8.61 1.12
N ILE A 69 5.18 -7.70 2.05
CA ILE A 69 5.12 -6.27 1.74
C ILE A 69 6.54 -5.75 1.51
N ALA A 70 6.84 -5.37 0.27
CA ALA A 70 8.14 -4.83 -0.12
C ALA A 70 8.29 -3.35 0.26
N GLY A 71 7.17 -2.62 0.27
CA GLY A 71 7.07 -1.22 0.69
C GLY A 71 5.68 -0.65 0.46
N LEU A 72 5.45 0.54 1.00
CA LEU A 72 4.30 1.39 0.65
C LEU A 72 4.74 2.48 -0.33
N ASN A 73 3.91 2.75 -1.32
CA ASN A 73 4.14 3.80 -2.31
C ASN A 73 3.02 4.84 -2.20
N CYS A 74 3.36 6.12 -2.03
CA CYS A 74 2.40 7.22 -2.05
C CYS A 74 2.85 8.22 -3.12
N ASN A 75 2.26 8.16 -4.30
CA ASN A 75 2.75 8.88 -5.47
C ASN A 75 2.05 10.22 -5.68
N GLY A 76 2.03 11.09 -4.67
CA GLY A 76 1.43 12.43 -4.75
C GLY A 76 2.45 13.54 -5.06
N ASN A 77 1.97 14.79 -5.15
CA ASN A 77 2.76 16.00 -5.22
C ASN A 77 2.44 16.96 -4.04
N PRO A 78 2.91 16.67 -2.81
CA PRO A 78 2.74 17.56 -1.66
C PRO A 78 3.16 19.03 -1.87
N PRO A 79 4.17 19.38 -2.69
CA PRO A 79 4.54 20.76 -2.96
C PRO A 79 3.76 21.41 -4.13
N ASP A 80 2.65 20.84 -4.60
CA ASP A 80 1.83 21.46 -5.65
C ASP A 80 1.41 22.89 -5.28
N ALA A 81 1.35 23.76 -6.30
CA ALA A 81 0.94 25.15 -6.12
C ALA A 81 -0.57 25.30 -5.96
N ASP A 82 -1.35 24.32 -6.42
CA ASP A 82 -2.77 24.21 -6.12
C ASP A 82 -2.95 23.73 -4.67
N PRO A 83 -3.50 24.55 -3.76
CA PRO A 83 -3.63 24.19 -2.36
C PRO A 83 -4.64 23.07 -2.12
N GLU A 84 -5.57 22.78 -3.03
CA GLU A 84 -6.46 21.62 -2.88
C GLU A 84 -5.67 20.34 -3.11
N VAL A 85 -4.87 20.28 -4.19
CA VAL A 85 -4.04 19.13 -4.55
C VAL A 85 -2.90 18.91 -3.55
N GLY A 86 -2.12 19.95 -3.27
CA GLY A 86 -0.93 19.83 -2.42
C GLY A 86 -1.25 19.46 -0.98
N VAL A 87 -2.39 19.93 -0.44
CA VAL A 87 -2.83 19.56 0.92
C VAL A 87 -3.30 18.11 0.98
N GLU A 88 -4.11 17.67 0.01
CA GLU A 88 -4.61 16.29 -0.07
C GLU A 88 -3.44 15.29 -0.18
N ASP A 89 -2.52 15.51 -1.13
CA ASP A 89 -1.36 14.63 -1.33
C ASP A 89 -0.42 14.61 -0.09
N ALA A 90 -0.29 15.75 0.60
CA ALA A 90 0.47 15.81 1.84
C ALA A 90 -0.21 15.06 2.99
N GLU A 91 -1.54 15.04 3.05
CA GLU A 91 -2.28 14.23 4.03
C GLU A 91 -2.16 12.74 3.73
N ASP A 92 -2.27 12.34 2.47
CA ASP A 92 -2.06 10.97 2.02
C ASP A 92 -0.66 10.45 2.39
N LEU A 93 0.38 11.25 2.14
CA LEU A 93 1.74 10.88 2.54
C LEU A 93 1.87 10.68 4.06
N ARG A 94 1.28 11.57 4.86
CA ARG A 94 1.29 11.43 6.33
C ARG A 94 0.54 10.19 6.79
N ASN A 95 -0.58 9.86 6.15
CA ASN A 95 -1.37 8.68 6.44
C ASN A 95 -0.62 7.40 6.05
N ALA A 96 0.03 7.37 4.89
CA ALA A 96 0.89 6.28 4.46
C ALA A 96 2.03 6.01 5.47
N ILE A 97 2.67 7.05 5.99
CA ILE A 97 3.71 6.92 7.03
C ILE A 97 3.14 6.30 8.33
N LYS A 98 1.97 6.75 8.77
CA LYS A 98 1.31 6.20 9.96
C LYS A 98 0.93 4.73 9.76
N VAL A 99 0.34 4.39 8.61
CA VAL A 99 -0.03 3.01 8.25
C VAL A 99 1.22 2.13 8.15
N ALA A 100 2.32 2.60 7.56
CA ALA A 100 3.59 1.88 7.55
C ALA A 100 4.04 1.53 8.98
N GLY A 101 3.92 2.47 9.92
CA GLY A 101 4.18 2.24 11.34
C GLY A 101 3.27 1.18 11.97
N LEU A 102 1.96 1.20 11.67
CA LEU A 102 1.00 0.20 12.15
C LEU A 102 1.29 -1.21 11.63
N LEU A 103 1.70 -1.30 10.36
CA LEU A 103 1.98 -2.57 9.68
C LEU A 103 3.41 -3.10 9.94
N GLY A 104 4.27 -2.31 10.58
CA GLY A 104 5.68 -2.66 10.79
C GLY A 104 6.51 -2.65 9.49
N VAL A 105 6.08 -1.91 8.48
CA VAL A 105 6.77 -1.82 7.18
C VAL A 105 7.85 -0.74 7.24
N HIS A 106 9.11 -1.14 7.01
CA HIS A 106 10.27 -0.25 7.15
C HIS A 106 10.63 0.55 5.89
N ARG A 107 9.92 0.35 4.77
CA ARG A 107 10.13 1.07 3.50
C ARG A 107 8.84 1.75 3.06
N ALA A 108 8.85 3.08 3.03
CA ALA A 108 7.82 3.89 2.43
C ALA A 108 8.50 4.87 1.46
N HIS A 109 8.03 4.91 0.21
CA HIS A 109 8.48 5.85 -0.81
C HIS A 109 7.36 6.87 -1.06
N GLY A 110 7.73 8.14 -1.14
CA GLY A 110 6.86 9.26 -1.46
C GLY A 110 7.43 10.08 -2.61
#